data_AF-A0A1R4EF00-F1
#
_entry.id   AF-A0A1R4EF00-F1
#
_cell.length_a   1.000
_cell.length_b   1.000
_cell.length_c   1.000
_cell.angle_alpha   90.00
_cell.angle_beta   90.00
_cell.angle_gamma   90.00
#
_symmetry.space_group_name_H-M   'P 1'
#
loop_
_entity.id
_entity.type
_entity.pdbx_description
1 polymer ?
#
loop_
_entity_poly.entity_id
_entity_poly.type
_entity_poly.pdbx_seq_one_letter_code
_entity_poly.pdbx_strand_id
1 'polypeptide(L)'
;MTTVDYILIIIAVVIMVVGLYIIIRGVLSRKDNTNSQAIIRDKNGIPIIPRHERNLVEQSEPVQIEESETTITPDREHLQPVIEEEGAVPASNGFVETQPHQAATLEDYEQDAQYESDNDYEAAQTPSQTMPFSNPLNTESAQDTTAETPTKTDLELAGLQIDDNEDDVFSTLASATEKLMPMIETAEETEFADNSPMLDHHLLAEADQDQNSPLNHAQENINITIVPKSNYELIDGKTILSIVNQYGLKYGAMNMFHRYEHKDGSGILWFSMMGIDQEGITPFDLNLLTTSKYNGLVLFLSLPHPKATQGFDTMMSVVNLIANDLNALILDENNEILTRERRQQLRTEVREYQAQAELR
;
A
#
# COMPACT_ATOMS: atom_id res chain seq x y z
N MET A 1 56.97 6.97 36.50
CA MET A 1 56.18 7.59 35.44
C MET A 1 57.01 8.66 34.77
N THR A 2 57.03 8.68 33.44
CA THR A 2 57.61 9.75 32.64
C THR A 2 56.64 10.93 32.55
N THR A 3 57.12 12.10 32.12
CA THR A 3 56.24 13.24 31.79
C THR A 3 55.26 12.92 30.67
N VAL A 4 55.59 11.98 29.77
CA VAL A 4 54.71 11.50 28.70
C VAL A 4 53.52 10.73 29.28
N ASP A 5 53.75 9.88 30.29
CA ASP A 5 52.69 9.11 30.95
C ASP A 5 51.61 10.05 31.54
N TYR A 6 52.02 11.15 32.16
CA TYR A 6 51.09 12.16 32.70
C TYR A 6 50.30 12.87 31.61
N ILE A 7 50.92 13.21 30.48
CA ILE A 7 50.23 13.85 29.34
C ILE A 7 49.17 12.91 28.75
N LEU A 8 49.49 11.61 28.59
CA LEU A 8 48.55 10.61 28.08
C LEU A 8 47.36 10.41 29.04
N ILE A 9 47.60 10.38 30.35
CA ILE A 9 46.53 10.31 31.36
C ILE A 9 45.60 11.53 31.28
N ILE A 10 46.15 12.74 31.12
CA ILE A 10 45.35 13.97 31.00
C ILE A 10 44.48 13.93 29.74
N ILE A 11 45.03 13.52 28.58
CA ILE A 11 44.27 13.39 27.32
C ILE A 11 43.13 12.37 27.47
N ALA A 12 43.39 11.22 28.07
CA ALA A 12 42.37 10.19 28.31
C ALA A 12 41.21 10.70 29.19
N VAL A 13 41.51 11.46 30.24
CA VAL A 13 40.49 12.08 31.11
C VAL A 13 39.66 13.12 30.35
N VAL A 14 40.27 13.95 29.49
CA VAL A 14 39.54 14.94 28.69
C VAL A 14 38.56 14.26 27.72
N ILE A 15 38.99 13.21 27.00
CA ILE A 15 38.14 12.46 26.08
C ILE A 15 36.95 11.83 26.83
N MET A 16 37.19 11.24 28.00
CA MET A 16 36.14 10.66 28.84
C MET A 16 35.09 11.70 29.28
N VAL A 17 35.52 12.90 29.68
CA VAL A 17 34.60 13.99 30.10
C VAL A 17 33.77 14.50 28.93
N VAL A 18 34.37 14.64 27.73
CA VAL A 18 33.63 15.05 26.52
C VAL A 18 32.62 13.99 26.10
N GLY A 19 32.98 12.71 26.11
CA GLY A 19 32.06 11.61 25.82
C GLY A 19 30.88 11.56 26.79
N LEU A 20 31.13 11.71 28.09
CA LEU A 20 30.08 11.77 29.12
C LEU A 20 29.14 12.98 28.92
N TYR A 21 29.69 14.15 28.55
CA TYR A 21 28.91 15.36 28.28
C TYR A 21 27.96 15.18 27.08
N ILE A 22 28.42 14.55 25.99
CA ILE A 22 27.60 14.26 24.80
C ILE A 22 26.43 13.33 25.16
N ILE A 23 26.69 12.28 25.94
CA ILE A 23 25.65 11.32 26.38
C ILE A 23 24.59 12.03 27.25
N ILE A 24 25.00 12.83 28.24
CA ILE A 24 24.07 13.56 29.13
C ILE A 24 23.23 14.57 28.32
N ARG A 25 23.84 15.28 27.37
CA ARG A 25 23.14 16.23 26.49
C ARG A 25 22.10 15.53 25.60
N GLY A 26 22.43 14.37 25.05
CA GLY A 26 21.50 13.56 24.25
C GLY A 26 20.26 13.07 25.01
N VAL A 27 20.41 12.76 26.31
CA VAL A 27 19.28 12.32 27.17
C VAL A 27 18.37 13.50 27.54
N LEU A 28 18.92 14.68 27.84
CA LEU A 28 18.10 15.86 28.16
C LEU A 28 17.30 16.38 26.96
N SER A 29 17.81 16.23 25.73
CA SER A 29 17.14 16.68 24.49
C SER A 29 15.96 15.78 24.04
N ARG A 30 15.56 14.78 24.83
CA ARG A 30 14.42 13.89 24.52
C ARG A 30 13.14 14.17 25.34
N LYS A 31 13.07 15.30 26.06
CA LYS A 31 11.90 15.65 26.88
C LYS A 31 11.23 16.95 26.43
N ASP A 32 10.64 16.90 25.25
CA ASP A 32 9.44 17.64 24.86
C ASP A 32 8.71 16.82 23.77
N ASN A 33 7.40 17.06 23.57
CA ASN A 33 6.50 16.35 22.64
C ASN A 33 5.95 14.97 23.08
N THR A 34 5.25 14.93 24.23
CA THR A 34 4.23 13.89 24.48
C THR A 34 2.90 14.51 24.88
N ASN A 35 2.08 14.86 23.89
CA ASN A 35 0.65 15.10 24.10
C ASN A 35 -0.18 14.72 22.86
N SER A 36 -0.06 13.47 22.44
CA SER A 36 -0.91 12.87 21.42
C SER A 36 -2.05 12.15 22.12
N GLN A 37 -3.27 12.71 22.08
CA GLN A 37 -4.45 12.03 22.58
C GLN A 37 -4.67 10.71 21.83
N ALA A 38 -4.99 9.64 22.57
CA ALA A 38 -5.23 8.33 21.99
C ALA A 38 -6.59 8.30 21.29
N ILE A 39 -6.60 8.47 19.96
CA ILE A 39 -7.79 8.30 19.13
C ILE A 39 -8.18 6.81 19.17
N ILE A 40 -9.24 6.50 19.93
CA ILE A 40 -9.80 5.15 20.00
C ILE A 40 -10.44 4.85 18.63
N ARG A 41 -10.10 3.71 18.03
CA ARG A 41 -10.66 3.25 16.75
C ARG A 41 -11.56 2.05 16.96
N ASP A 42 -12.55 1.89 16.09
CA ASP A 42 -13.39 0.70 16.07
C ASP A 42 -12.68 -0.48 15.38
N LYS A 43 -13.33 -1.65 15.40
CA LYS A 43 -12.87 -2.88 14.72
C LYS A 43 -12.79 -2.76 13.19
N ASN A 44 -13.30 -1.68 12.60
CA ASN A 44 -13.28 -1.38 11.17
C ASN A 44 -12.30 -0.23 10.83
N GLY A 45 -11.51 0.25 11.81
CA GLY A 45 -10.49 1.29 11.64
C GLY A 45 -10.99 2.74 11.70
N ILE A 46 -12.30 2.96 11.90
CA ILE A 46 -12.95 4.28 11.95
C ILE A 46 -12.64 4.92 13.32
N PRO A 47 -12.25 6.22 13.37
CA PRO A 47 -11.99 6.90 14.63
C PRO A 47 -13.29 7.17 15.40
N ILE A 48 -13.38 6.66 16.63
CA ILE A 48 -14.51 6.88 17.54
C ILE A 48 -14.30 8.21 18.26
N ILE A 49 -14.86 9.29 17.69
CA ILE A 49 -14.83 10.61 18.32
C ILE A 49 -15.78 10.61 19.54
N PRO A 50 -15.30 10.89 20.77
CA PRO A 50 -16.13 10.99 21.96
C PRO A 50 -17.28 12.00 21.80
N ARG A 51 -18.46 11.67 22.35
CA ARG A 51 -19.70 12.46 22.17
C ARG A 51 -19.59 13.94 22.56
N HIS A 52 -18.62 14.29 23.40
CA HIS A 52 -18.36 15.64 23.91
C HIS A 52 -17.37 16.45 23.07
N GLU A 53 -16.56 15.82 22.21
CA GLU A 53 -15.55 16.49 21.37
C GLU A 53 -16.12 16.96 20.03
N ARG A 54 -17.29 16.45 19.63
CA ARG A 54 -17.97 16.74 18.36
C ARG A 54 -18.40 18.21 18.16
N ASN A 55 -18.43 19.03 19.22
CA ASN A 55 -18.94 20.41 19.19
C ASN A 55 -17.85 21.51 19.20
N LEU A 56 -16.56 21.17 19.01
CA LEU A 56 -15.44 22.11 19.14
C LEU A 56 -14.80 22.57 17.81
N VAL A 57 -15.35 22.16 16.66
CA VAL A 57 -14.78 22.45 15.32
C VAL A 57 -15.54 23.59 14.60
N GLU A 58 -16.71 24.00 15.09
CA GLU A 58 -17.57 24.99 14.43
C GLU A 58 -17.30 26.43 14.93
N GLN A 59 -16.07 26.90 14.79
CA GLN A 59 -15.74 28.31 15.06
C GLN A 59 -14.55 28.85 14.23
N SER A 60 -14.72 28.87 12.92
CA SER A 60 -13.96 29.74 12.01
C SER A 60 -14.91 30.37 10.97
N GLU A 61 -14.69 31.65 10.70
CA GLU A 61 -15.61 32.68 10.18
C GLU A 61 -16.53 32.32 8.99
N PRO A 62 -17.76 32.90 8.92
CA PRO A 62 -18.68 32.64 7.81
C PRO A 62 -18.33 33.45 6.56
N VAL A 63 -18.08 32.75 5.45
CA VAL A 63 -18.18 33.32 4.10
C VAL A 63 -19.65 33.31 3.68
N GLN A 64 -20.15 34.46 3.20
CA GLN A 64 -21.51 34.55 2.67
C GLN A 64 -21.65 33.75 1.38
N ILE A 65 -22.63 32.86 1.32
CA ILE A 65 -23.12 32.23 0.10
C ILE A 65 -24.64 32.45 0.11
N GLU A 66 -25.18 33.10 -0.93
CA GLU A 66 -26.62 33.29 -1.05
C GLU A 66 -27.33 31.96 -1.35
N GLU A 67 -28.42 31.69 -0.65
CA GLU A 67 -29.28 30.54 -0.91
C GLU A 67 -30.08 30.77 -2.19
N SER A 68 -29.92 29.92 -3.21
CA SER A 68 -30.83 29.81 -4.34
C SER A 68 -31.55 28.46 -4.32
N GLU A 69 -32.87 28.49 -4.12
CA GLU A 69 -33.70 27.28 -4.12
C GLU A 69 -33.71 26.61 -5.50
N THR A 70 -33.26 25.35 -5.57
CA THR A 70 -33.34 24.54 -6.80
C THR A 70 -34.79 24.11 -7.08
N THR A 71 -35.56 24.99 -7.73
CA THR A 71 -36.87 24.64 -8.29
C THR A 71 -36.70 23.90 -9.62
N ILE A 72 -36.99 22.60 -9.64
CA ILE A 72 -36.92 21.77 -10.85
C ILE A 72 -38.10 22.12 -11.78
N THR A 73 -37.79 22.72 -12.93
CA THR A 73 -38.75 22.94 -14.02
C THR A 73 -38.22 22.26 -15.29
N PRO A 74 -38.99 21.40 -15.98
CA PRO A 74 -38.50 20.72 -17.17
C PRO A 74 -38.54 21.64 -18.40
N ASP A 75 -37.36 22.02 -18.88
CA ASP A 75 -37.20 22.78 -20.12
C ASP A 75 -37.45 21.89 -21.36
N ARG A 76 -37.96 22.49 -22.44
CA ARG A 76 -38.48 21.79 -23.63
C ARG A 76 -38.15 22.48 -24.96
N GLU A 77 -37.14 23.35 -25.01
CA GLU A 77 -36.81 24.18 -26.19
C GLU A 77 -35.88 23.55 -27.25
N HIS A 78 -35.57 22.24 -27.20
CA HIS A 78 -34.71 21.58 -28.20
C HIS A 78 -35.40 20.45 -28.97
N LEU A 79 -36.38 20.83 -29.80
CA LEU A 79 -36.82 20.04 -30.95
C LEU A 79 -37.10 20.97 -32.15
N GLN A 80 -36.16 21.03 -33.09
CA GLN A 80 -36.42 21.52 -34.45
C GLN A 80 -35.68 20.60 -35.45
N PRO A 81 -36.29 20.28 -36.61
CA PRO A 81 -35.82 19.19 -37.47
C PRO A 81 -34.67 19.61 -38.38
N VAL A 82 -33.83 18.63 -38.73
CA VAL A 82 -32.79 18.76 -39.75
C VAL A 82 -33.43 18.96 -41.13
N ILE A 83 -32.93 19.95 -41.88
CA ILE A 83 -33.15 20.11 -43.32
C ILE A 83 -31.76 20.16 -43.96
N GLU A 84 -31.51 19.28 -44.92
CA GLU A 84 -30.31 19.31 -45.75
C GLU A 84 -30.48 20.33 -46.88
N GLU A 85 -29.42 21.11 -47.20
CA GLU A 85 -29.09 21.42 -48.60
C GLU A 85 -27.61 21.87 -48.75
N GLU A 86 -27.10 21.78 -49.98
CA GLU A 86 -25.68 21.91 -50.32
C GLU A 86 -25.17 23.35 -50.46
N GLY A 87 -23.84 23.53 -50.38
CA GLY A 87 -23.14 24.30 -51.43
C GLY A 87 -22.21 25.46 -51.02
N ALA A 88 -21.04 25.47 -51.68
CA ALA A 88 -20.16 26.62 -51.98
C ALA A 88 -19.29 27.27 -50.86
N VAL A 89 -18.01 26.86 -50.87
CA VAL A 89 -16.81 27.72 -50.67
C VAL A 89 -16.57 28.64 -51.90
N PRO A 90 -15.68 29.68 -51.92
CA PRO A 90 -14.44 29.86 -51.12
C PRO A 90 -14.05 31.30 -50.69
N ALA A 91 -12.82 31.43 -50.14
CA ALA A 91 -11.90 32.60 -50.19
C ALA A 91 -12.19 33.82 -49.27
N SER A 92 -11.20 34.57 -48.74
CA SER A 92 -9.72 34.43 -48.70
C SER A 92 -9.06 35.48 -47.77
N ASN A 93 -7.77 35.28 -47.42
CA ASN A 93 -6.79 36.25 -46.89
C ASN A 93 -7.01 36.77 -45.43
N GLY A 94 -5.99 36.97 -44.58
CA GLY A 94 -4.55 36.67 -44.67
C GLY A 94 -3.69 37.60 -43.76
N PHE A 95 -2.45 37.19 -43.42
CA PHE A 95 -1.36 37.99 -42.77
C PHE A 95 -1.63 38.51 -41.32
N VAL A 96 -0.67 38.84 -40.43
CA VAL A 96 0.82 38.90 -40.35
C VAL A 96 1.18 38.58 -38.87
N GLU A 97 2.06 37.63 -38.54
CA GLU A 97 3.45 37.83 -38.04
C GLU A 97 3.64 38.68 -36.75
N THR A 98 4.23 38.12 -35.68
CA THR A 98 5.54 38.54 -35.07
C THR A 98 5.83 37.90 -33.69
N GLN A 99 7.06 37.42 -33.54
CA GLN A 99 7.80 37.13 -32.28
C GLN A 99 8.75 38.34 -32.02
N PRO A 100 9.71 38.33 -31.06
CA PRO A 100 9.89 37.59 -29.80
C PRO A 100 10.24 38.53 -28.60
N HIS A 101 10.60 37.99 -27.43
CA HIS A 101 11.65 38.61 -26.59
C HIS A 101 12.40 37.56 -25.72
N GLN A 102 13.74 37.60 -25.77
CA GLN A 102 14.66 36.98 -24.80
C GLN A 102 15.29 38.09 -23.95
N ALA A 103 15.69 37.78 -22.72
CA ALA A 103 17.04 38.04 -22.17
C ALA A 103 17.17 37.47 -20.74
N ALA A 104 18.38 37.12 -20.33
CA ALA A 104 18.72 36.58 -19.01
C ALA A 104 19.79 37.45 -18.31
N THR A 105 19.93 37.32 -16.99
CA THR A 105 21.16 37.62 -16.22
C THR A 105 21.27 36.74 -14.97
N LEU A 106 22.51 36.56 -14.50
CA LEU A 106 23.00 35.60 -13.49
C LEU A 106 23.25 36.26 -12.11
N GLU A 107 23.92 35.50 -11.22
CA GLU A 107 24.52 35.83 -9.90
C GLU A 107 23.62 35.52 -8.67
N ASP A 108 24.10 34.88 -7.60
CA ASP A 108 25.30 34.04 -7.39
C ASP A 108 25.12 33.22 -6.08
N TYR A 109 25.95 32.18 -5.83
CA TYR A 109 26.42 31.66 -4.51
C TYR A 109 26.88 30.20 -4.59
N GLU A 110 28.20 29.99 -4.56
CA GLU A 110 28.87 28.73 -4.17
C GLU A 110 28.86 28.55 -2.64
N GLN A 111 29.01 27.31 -2.13
CA GLN A 111 30.12 26.90 -1.25
C GLN A 111 30.06 25.40 -0.86
N ASP A 112 31.25 24.78 -0.72
CA ASP A 112 31.52 23.36 -0.45
C ASP A 112 31.12 22.81 0.93
N ALA A 113 31.00 21.47 1.00
CA ALA A 113 31.69 20.66 2.04
C ALA A 113 31.79 19.16 1.64
N GLN A 114 33.02 18.66 1.44
CA GLN A 114 33.36 17.23 1.44
C GLN A 114 33.59 16.72 2.87
N TYR A 115 33.31 15.43 3.13
CA TYR A 115 34.07 14.44 3.95
C TYR A 115 33.44 13.05 3.62
N GLU A 116 34.11 12.06 3.03
CA GLU A 116 35.15 11.17 3.61
C GLU A 116 34.81 10.65 5.02
N SER A 117 35.01 9.40 5.43
CA SER A 117 35.06 8.03 4.89
C SER A 117 35.42 7.15 6.12
N ASP A 118 35.28 5.83 5.99
CA ASP A 118 35.81 4.78 6.89
C ASP A 118 35.01 4.58 8.21
N ASN A 119 34.35 3.44 8.46
CA ASN A 119 34.86 2.06 8.66
C ASN A 119 35.80 1.98 9.91
N ASP A 120 35.66 1.07 10.88
CA ASP A 120 35.80 -0.39 10.70
C ASP A 120 35.54 -1.25 11.99
N TYR A 121 35.17 -2.53 11.81
CA TYR A 121 35.32 -3.77 12.68
C TYR A 121 34.95 -3.74 14.21
N GLU A 122 34.80 -4.83 15.01
CA GLU A 122 34.72 -6.30 14.82
C GLU A 122 34.01 -7.03 16.02
N ALA A 123 33.49 -8.24 15.75
CA ALA A 123 33.30 -9.46 16.57
C ALA A 123 33.21 -9.50 18.13
N ALA A 124 32.24 -10.32 18.63
CA ALA A 124 32.44 -11.53 19.48
C ALA A 124 31.65 -11.71 20.82
N GLN A 125 30.81 -12.77 20.84
CA GLN A 125 30.55 -13.77 21.91
C GLN A 125 29.64 -13.50 23.15
N THR A 126 28.44 -14.12 23.10
CA THR A 126 27.81 -15.11 24.05
C THR A 126 28.20 -15.15 25.55
N PRO A 127 27.27 -15.49 26.50
CA PRO A 127 26.37 -16.66 26.40
C PRO A 127 24.93 -16.58 26.96
N SER A 128 24.16 -17.65 26.70
CA SER A 128 22.77 -17.88 27.09
C SER A 128 22.57 -18.31 28.55
N GLN A 129 21.34 -18.15 29.08
CA GLN A 129 20.74 -19.19 29.92
C GLN A 129 19.18 -19.16 29.93
N THR A 130 18.60 -20.25 29.45
CA THR A 130 17.18 -20.63 29.58
C THR A 130 16.96 -21.31 30.94
N MET A 131 15.74 -21.31 31.48
CA MET A 131 15.08 -22.55 31.95
C MET A 131 13.57 -22.32 32.27
N PRO A 132 12.75 -23.39 32.34
CA PRO A 132 11.31 -23.32 32.04
C PRO A 132 10.43 -23.61 33.27
N PHE A 133 9.11 -23.67 33.07
CA PHE A 133 8.24 -24.54 33.87
C PHE A 133 7.19 -25.25 33.01
N SER A 134 6.93 -26.51 33.37
CA SER A 134 6.05 -27.44 32.64
C SER A 134 4.92 -27.94 33.55
N ASN A 135 3.82 -28.34 32.91
CA ASN A 135 2.62 -29.06 33.38
C ASN A 135 2.71 -29.90 34.68
N PRO A 136 1.53 -30.22 35.24
CA PRO A 136 1.14 -31.64 35.21
C PRO A 136 -0.26 -31.93 34.65
N LEU A 137 -0.40 -33.13 34.08
CA LEU A 137 -1.64 -33.79 33.66
C LEU A 137 -1.63 -35.22 34.27
N ASN A 138 -2.82 -35.74 34.63
CA ASN A 138 -3.22 -37.09 35.12
C ASN A 138 -3.91 -37.01 36.50
N THR A 139 -4.89 -37.83 36.92
CA THR A 139 -5.86 -38.77 36.29
C THR A 139 -7.06 -38.91 37.31
N GLU A 140 -8.11 -39.75 37.24
CA GLU A 140 -8.45 -40.95 36.43
C GLU A 140 -9.99 -41.16 36.30
N SER A 141 -10.39 -42.28 35.69
CA SER A 141 -11.75 -42.77 35.41
C SER A 141 -12.67 -43.06 36.62
N ALA A 142 -13.99 -42.92 36.45
CA ALA A 142 -15.02 -43.78 37.05
C ALA A 142 -16.39 -43.65 36.33
N GLN A 143 -17.20 -44.72 36.33
CA GLN A 143 -18.55 -44.75 35.76
C GLN A 143 -19.64 -44.62 36.84
N ASP A 144 -20.82 -44.20 36.40
CA ASP A 144 -22.14 -44.79 36.73
C ASP A 144 -23.14 -44.05 37.67
N THR A 145 -24.42 -44.30 37.31
CA THR A 145 -25.67 -44.32 38.06
C THR A 145 -26.41 -43.06 38.60
N THR A 146 -27.67 -42.94 38.13
CA THR A 146 -28.89 -42.43 38.81
C THR A 146 -29.08 -40.94 39.15
N ALA A 147 -29.84 -40.27 38.27
CA ALA A 147 -31.22 -39.79 38.47
C ALA A 147 -31.62 -38.74 39.56
N GLU A 148 -32.55 -37.88 39.12
CA GLU A 148 -33.67 -37.22 39.84
C GLU A 148 -33.61 -35.69 40.15
N THR A 149 -34.29 -34.92 39.27
CA THR A 149 -35.44 -34.04 39.61
C THR A 149 -35.10 -32.69 40.34
N PRO A 150 -35.75 -31.52 40.05
CA PRO A 150 -37.08 -31.34 39.47
C PRO A 150 -37.24 -30.33 38.31
N THR A 151 -38.31 -30.54 37.52
CA THR A 151 -39.08 -29.44 36.93
C THR A 151 -40.57 -29.73 37.09
N LYS A 152 -41.30 -28.81 37.74
CA LYS A 152 -42.77 -28.75 37.67
C LYS A 152 -43.18 -27.66 36.69
N THR A 153 -44.15 -27.95 35.84
CA THR A 153 -45.37 -27.15 35.64
C THR A 153 -46.32 -27.97 34.78
N ASP A 154 -47.55 -28.15 35.27
CA ASP A 154 -48.59 -28.91 34.60
C ASP A 154 -49.09 -28.23 33.30
N LEU A 155 -49.53 -29.03 32.33
CA LEU A 155 -50.65 -28.64 31.50
C LEU A 155 -51.54 -29.85 31.17
N GLU A 156 -52.74 -29.82 31.74
CA GLU A 156 -53.79 -30.82 31.55
C GLU A 156 -54.50 -30.59 30.22
N LEU A 157 -54.54 -31.60 29.34
CA LEU A 157 -55.51 -31.64 28.24
C LEU A 157 -56.06 -33.05 28.07
N ALA A 158 -57.32 -33.21 28.43
CA ALA A 158 -58.00 -34.50 28.48
C ALA A 158 -58.47 -34.99 27.10
N GLY A 159 -58.62 -36.31 26.97
CA GLY A 159 -59.63 -36.88 26.06
C GLY A 159 -59.14 -37.67 24.85
N LEU A 160 -58.27 -38.66 25.04
CA LEU A 160 -58.20 -39.82 24.14
C LEU A 160 -58.32 -41.11 24.97
N GLN A 161 -59.34 -41.91 24.65
CA GLN A 161 -59.49 -43.26 25.19
C GLN A 161 -58.50 -44.15 24.45
N ILE A 162 -57.58 -44.78 25.17
CA ILE A 162 -56.65 -45.77 24.62
C ILE A 162 -57.41 -47.09 24.55
N ASP A 163 -57.51 -47.65 23.35
CA ASP A 163 -57.88 -49.04 23.11
C ASP A 163 -56.59 -49.84 22.97
N ASP A 164 -56.49 -50.99 23.65
CA ASP A 164 -55.24 -51.76 23.80
C ASP A 164 -54.90 -52.57 22.54
N ASN A 165 -54.45 -51.88 21.48
CA ASN A 165 -53.75 -52.48 20.33
C ASN A 165 -52.39 -51.79 20.13
N GLU A 166 -51.30 -52.51 20.44
CA GLU A 166 -49.94 -51.95 20.44
C GLU A 166 -49.34 -51.70 19.04
N ASP A 167 -50.03 -52.08 17.96
CA ASP A 167 -49.54 -51.97 16.58
C ASP A 167 -49.79 -50.58 15.93
N ASP A 168 -50.67 -49.73 16.46
CA ASP A 168 -51.10 -48.48 15.80
C ASP A 168 -50.46 -47.18 16.32
N VAL A 169 -49.73 -47.21 17.44
CA VAL A 169 -49.03 -46.02 17.97
C VAL A 169 -47.87 -45.55 17.07
N PHE A 170 -47.18 -46.47 16.40
CA PHE A 170 -46.13 -46.11 15.44
C PHE A 170 -46.72 -45.60 14.12
N SER A 171 -47.84 -46.19 13.68
CA SER A 171 -48.60 -45.78 12.49
C SER A 171 -49.22 -44.38 12.64
N THR A 172 -49.76 -44.05 13.82
CA THR A 172 -50.29 -42.71 14.11
C THR A 172 -49.18 -41.66 14.24
N LEU A 173 -48.02 -42.01 14.82
CA LEU A 173 -46.86 -41.10 14.84
C LEU A 173 -46.32 -40.85 13.42
N ALA A 174 -46.20 -41.90 12.59
CA ALA A 174 -45.78 -41.77 11.19
C ALA A 174 -46.76 -40.95 10.34
N SER A 175 -48.08 -41.17 10.51
CA SER A 175 -49.10 -40.37 9.83
C SER A 175 -49.11 -38.91 10.31
N ALA A 176 -48.82 -38.67 11.59
CA ALA A 176 -48.69 -37.32 12.13
C ALA A 176 -47.44 -36.60 11.60
N THR A 177 -46.29 -37.27 11.46
CA THR A 177 -45.08 -36.66 10.87
C THR A 177 -45.21 -36.43 9.38
N GLU A 178 -45.82 -37.36 8.63
CA GLU A 178 -46.15 -37.18 7.21
C GLU A 178 -47.10 -35.99 6.99
N LYS A 179 -48.06 -35.78 7.90
CA LYS A 179 -49.01 -34.65 7.85
C LYS A 179 -48.43 -33.31 8.32
N LEU A 180 -47.28 -33.31 9.02
CA LEU A 180 -46.62 -32.11 9.55
C LEU A 180 -45.41 -31.66 8.74
N MET A 181 -44.88 -32.49 7.85
CA MET A 181 -43.91 -32.07 6.85
C MET A 181 -44.66 -31.56 5.62
N PRO A 182 -44.74 -30.23 5.38
CA PRO A 182 -45.17 -29.77 4.07
C PRO A 182 -44.21 -30.36 3.05
N MET A 183 -44.75 -30.95 1.99
CA MET A 183 -43.96 -31.38 0.84
C MET A 183 -43.35 -30.12 0.23
N ILE A 184 -42.09 -29.83 0.59
CA ILE A 184 -41.35 -28.69 0.05
C ILE A 184 -41.15 -29.01 -1.41
N GLU A 185 -41.90 -28.32 -2.27
CA GLU A 185 -41.70 -28.34 -3.71
C GLU A 185 -40.28 -27.83 -3.95
N THR A 186 -39.37 -28.73 -4.34
CA THR A 186 -38.01 -28.36 -4.74
C THR A 186 -38.16 -27.40 -5.91
N ALA A 187 -37.99 -26.11 -5.65
CA ALA A 187 -37.98 -25.12 -6.71
C ALA A 187 -36.95 -25.54 -7.74
N GLU A 188 -37.31 -25.55 -9.02
CA GLU A 188 -36.33 -25.68 -10.10
C GLU A 188 -35.36 -24.52 -9.94
N GLU A 189 -34.15 -24.80 -9.44
CA GLU A 189 -33.06 -23.84 -9.47
C GLU A 189 -32.82 -23.51 -10.94
N THR A 190 -33.10 -22.26 -11.33
CA THR A 190 -32.76 -21.78 -12.66
C THR A 190 -31.26 -21.95 -12.83
N GLU A 191 -30.84 -22.86 -13.70
CA GLU A 191 -29.43 -23.05 -14.04
C GLU A 191 -28.85 -21.68 -14.42
N PHE A 192 -27.75 -21.29 -13.75
CA PHE A 192 -27.05 -20.03 -14.00
C PHE A 192 -26.39 -20.10 -15.38
N ALA A 193 -27.18 -19.83 -16.42
CA ALA A 193 -26.77 -19.92 -17.82
C ALA A 193 -25.87 -18.76 -18.27
N ASP A 194 -25.96 -17.61 -17.59
CA ASP A 194 -25.16 -16.41 -17.83
C ASP A 194 -24.51 -15.91 -16.54
N ASN A 195 -23.34 -15.30 -16.67
CA ASN A 195 -22.68 -14.56 -15.60
C ASN A 195 -23.50 -13.34 -15.19
N SER A 196 -23.26 -12.82 -13.97
CA SER A 196 -23.86 -11.54 -13.60
C SER A 196 -23.21 -10.41 -14.41
N PRO A 197 -23.99 -9.45 -14.97
CA PRO A 197 -23.43 -8.37 -15.80
C PRO A 197 -22.50 -7.42 -15.02
N MET A 198 -22.58 -7.41 -13.69
CA MET A 198 -21.63 -6.71 -12.82
C MET A 198 -20.26 -7.42 -12.75
N LEU A 199 -20.26 -8.75 -12.74
CA LEU A 199 -19.03 -9.55 -12.77
C LEU A 199 -18.36 -9.45 -14.14
N ASP A 200 -19.14 -9.55 -15.23
CA ASP A 200 -18.59 -9.39 -16.59
C ASP A 200 -18.00 -7.99 -16.82
N HIS A 201 -18.66 -6.93 -16.32
CA HIS A 201 -18.10 -5.57 -16.39
C HIS A 201 -16.78 -5.45 -15.60
N HIS A 202 -16.69 -6.07 -14.43
CA HIS A 202 -15.46 -6.05 -13.62
C HIS A 202 -14.32 -6.83 -14.30
N LEU A 203 -14.60 -8.03 -14.82
CA LEU A 203 -13.65 -8.87 -15.56
C LEU A 203 -13.12 -8.17 -16.83
N LEU A 204 -14.00 -7.49 -17.58
CA LEU A 204 -13.62 -6.72 -18.76
C LEU A 204 -12.74 -5.51 -18.38
N ALA A 205 -13.09 -4.78 -17.31
CA ALA A 205 -12.30 -3.65 -16.84
C ALA A 205 -10.89 -4.05 -16.35
N GLU A 206 -10.77 -5.18 -15.63
CA GLU A 206 -9.46 -5.74 -15.25
C GLU A 206 -8.66 -6.18 -16.49
N ALA A 207 -9.30 -6.87 -17.44
CA ALA A 207 -8.65 -7.29 -18.68
C ALA A 207 -8.16 -6.09 -19.52
N ASP A 208 -8.96 -5.03 -19.65
CA ASP A 208 -8.55 -3.81 -20.37
C ASP A 208 -7.39 -3.09 -19.66
N GLN A 209 -7.38 -3.06 -18.32
CA GLN A 209 -6.30 -2.45 -17.54
C GLN A 209 -4.98 -3.24 -17.67
N ASP A 210 -5.04 -4.57 -17.65
CA ASP A 210 -3.87 -5.43 -17.86
C ASP A 210 -3.35 -5.32 -19.31
N GLN A 211 -4.21 -5.48 -20.32
CA GLN A 211 -3.79 -5.42 -21.72
C GLN A 211 -3.20 -4.05 -22.10
N ASN A 212 -3.81 -2.94 -21.65
CA ASN A 212 -3.34 -1.59 -21.97
C ASN A 212 -2.27 -1.04 -21.01
N SER A 213 -1.73 -1.88 -20.10
CA SER A 213 -0.68 -1.47 -19.17
C SER A 213 0.61 -1.04 -19.90
N PRO A 214 1.24 0.09 -19.53
CA PRO A 214 2.55 0.51 -20.07
C PRO A 214 3.65 -0.55 -19.94
N LEU A 215 3.53 -1.48 -18.98
CA LEU A 215 4.46 -2.58 -18.77
C LEU A 215 4.39 -3.65 -19.87
N ASN A 216 3.18 -3.95 -20.38
CA ASN A 216 2.98 -4.97 -21.42
C ASN A 216 3.36 -4.45 -22.82
N HIS A 217 3.36 -3.14 -23.01
CA HIS A 217 3.77 -2.45 -24.24
C HIS A 217 5.18 -1.85 -24.16
N ALA A 218 5.96 -2.21 -23.13
CA ALA A 218 7.30 -1.69 -22.91
C ALA A 218 8.25 -2.03 -24.08
N GLN A 219 8.84 -1.00 -24.68
CA GLN A 219 9.92 -1.11 -25.66
C GLN A 219 11.27 -0.92 -24.99
N GLU A 220 11.35 0.00 -24.03
CA GLU A 220 12.56 0.38 -23.31
C GLU A 220 12.23 0.66 -21.83
N ASN A 221 13.25 0.65 -20.95
CA ASN A 221 13.09 0.92 -19.52
C ASN A 221 14.17 1.88 -19.02
N ILE A 222 13.79 2.87 -18.22
CA ILE A 222 14.73 3.69 -17.44
C ILE A 222 14.88 3.04 -16.07
N ASN A 223 16.07 2.50 -15.80
CA ASN A 223 16.37 1.72 -14.59
C ASN A 223 17.14 2.57 -13.58
N ILE A 224 16.74 2.51 -12.30
CA ILE A 224 17.44 3.10 -11.17
C ILE A 224 17.61 2.04 -10.09
N THR A 225 18.84 1.81 -9.66
CA THR A 225 19.20 0.74 -8.72
C THR A 225 19.47 1.31 -7.33
N ILE A 226 19.05 0.58 -6.29
CA ILE A 226 19.28 0.91 -4.88
C ILE A 226 20.06 -0.26 -4.25
N VAL A 227 21.25 0.01 -3.72
CA VAL A 227 22.09 -1.00 -3.04
C VAL A 227 22.51 -0.52 -1.65
N PRO A 228 22.56 -1.38 -0.62
CA PRO A 228 23.13 -1.02 0.69
C PRO A 228 24.55 -0.47 0.56
N LYS A 229 24.93 0.45 1.45
CA LYS A 229 26.31 1.03 1.45
C LYS A 229 27.40 0.01 1.74
N SER A 230 27.07 -1.06 2.45
CA SER A 230 27.98 -2.17 2.74
C SER A 230 27.71 -3.33 1.79
N ASN A 231 28.74 -3.79 1.07
CA ASN A 231 28.65 -4.94 0.16
C ASN A 231 28.28 -6.28 0.86
N TYR A 232 28.32 -6.32 2.19
CA TYR A 232 27.95 -7.47 3.01
C TYR A 232 26.55 -7.34 3.63
N GLU A 233 25.91 -6.18 3.50
CA GLU A 233 24.56 -5.94 3.98
C GLU A 233 23.55 -6.36 2.90
N LEU A 234 22.48 -7.03 3.33
CA LEU A 234 21.44 -7.55 2.45
C LEU A 234 20.09 -7.07 2.98
N ILE A 235 19.22 -6.63 2.07
CA ILE A 235 17.88 -6.16 2.37
C ILE A 235 17.00 -7.36 2.69
N ASP A 236 16.54 -7.46 3.93
CA ASP A 236 15.55 -8.44 4.36
C ASP A 236 14.22 -8.22 3.62
N GLY A 237 13.61 -9.27 3.07
CA GLY A 237 12.32 -9.13 2.38
C GLY A 237 11.16 -8.70 3.29
N LYS A 238 11.29 -8.84 4.63
CA LYS A 238 10.40 -8.18 5.60
C LYS A 238 10.52 -6.66 5.56
N THR A 239 11.73 -6.13 5.38
CA THR A 239 11.98 -4.69 5.20
C THR A 239 11.42 -4.23 3.86
N ILE A 240 11.58 -5.02 2.79
CA ILE A 240 10.93 -4.75 1.49
C ILE A 240 9.41 -4.67 1.64
N LEU A 241 8.78 -5.61 2.34
CA LEU A 241 7.33 -5.61 2.63
C LEU A 241 6.88 -4.36 3.42
N SER A 242 7.69 -3.87 4.35
CA SER A 242 7.42 -2.60 5.05
C SER A 242 7.49 -1.41 4.08
N ILE A 243 8.53 -1.37 3.26
CA ILE A 243 8.81 -0.30 2.28
C ILE A 243 7.70 -0.20 1.23
N VAL A 244 7.32 -1.31 0.59
CA VAL A 244 6.27 -1.31 -0.46
C VAL A 244 4.92 -0.86 0.11
N ASN A 245 4.59 -1.28 1.33
CA ASN A 245 3.37 -0.84 2.02
C ASN A 245 3.41 0.67 2.37
N GLN A 246 4.54 1.17 2.89
CA GLN A 246 4.74 2.57 3.26
C GLN A 246 4.63 3.53 2.05
N TYR A 247 5.22 3.15 0.92
CA TYR A 247 5.21 3.97 -0.30
C TYR A 247 4.06 3.68 -1.27
N GLY A 248 3.19 2.71 -0.95
CA GLY A 248 1.99 2.40 -1.73
C GLY A 248 2.30 1.72 -3.05
N LEU A 249 3.30 0.82 -3.05
CA LEU A 249 3.50 -0.15 -4.12
C LEU A 249 2.64 -1.40 -3.87
N LYS A 250 2.09 -1.98 -4.92
CA LYS A 250 1.25 -3.19 -4.90
C LYS A 250 1.93 -4.32 -5.64
N TYR A 251 1.87 -5.53 -5.08
CA TYR A 251 2.31 -6.72 -5.81
C TYR A 251 1.35 -7.00 -6.97
N GLY A 252 1.85 -7.47 -8.11
CA GLY A 252 1.02 -7.72 -9.29
C GLY A 252 1.74 -8.44 -10.43
N ALA A 253 1.49 -7.95 -11.66
CA ALA A 253 1.96 -8.54 -12.91
C ALA A 253 3.47 -8.89 -12.90
N MET A 254 3.80 -10.03 -13.51
CA MET A 254 5.17 -10.55 -13.63
C MET A 254 5.89 -10.78 -12.28
N ASN A 255 5.14 -10.91 -11.17
CA ASN A 255 5.67 -11.11 -9.81
C ASN A 255 6.55 -9.94 -9.32
N MET A 256 6.12 -8.71 -9.59
CA MET A 256 6.82 -7.49 -9.22
C MET A 256 5.97 -6.62 -8.28
N PHE A 257 6.60 -5.58 -7.71
CA PHE A 257 5.88 -4.51 -7.02
C PHE A 257 5.71 -3.30 -7.94
N HIS A 258 4.54 -2.66 -7.90
CA HIS A 258 4.12 -1.65 -8.85
C HIS A 258 3.61 -0.40 -8.13
N ARG A 259 4.02 0.79 -8.56
CA ARG A 259 3.41 2.05 -8.12
C ARG A 259 2.40 2.51 -9.15
N TYR A 260 1.13 2.61 -8.76
CA TYR A 260 0.05 3.18 -9.57
C TYR A 260 -0.18 4.66 -9.26
N GLU A 261 -1.04 5.34 -10.02
CA GLU A 261 -1.43 6.74 -9.76
C GLU A 261 -1.88 6.95 -8.31
N HIS A 262 -2.79 6.10 -7.83
CA HIS A 262 -3.28 6.14 -6.45
C HIS A 262 -2.61 5.06 -5.57
N LYS A 263 -2.66 5.23 -4.25
CA LYS A 263 -2.02 4.30 -3.28
C LYS A 263 -2.81 3.01 -3.02
N ASP A 264 -4.07 2.96 -3.44
CA ASP A 264 -4.91 1.76 -3.41
C ASP A 264 -4.54 0.75 -4.51
N GLY A 265 -3.86 1.19 -5.58
CA GLY A 265 -3.53 0.38 -6.76
C GLY A 265 -4.32 0.77 -8.01
N SER A 266 -5.14 1.82 -7.96
CA SER A 266 -5.94 2.29 -9.09
C SER A 266 -5.24 3.37 -9.94
N GLY A 267 -5.70 3.51 -11.18
CA GLY A 267 -5.15 4.45 -12.16
C GLY A 267 -3.96 3.88 -12.94
N ILE A 268 -3.22 4.74 -13.63
CA ILE A 268 -2.13 4.32 -14.52
C ILE A 268 -0.95 3.76 -13.71
N LEU A 269 -0.33 2.68 -14.19
CA LEU A 269 0.92 2.13 -13.67
C LEU A 269 2.09 3.08 -13.96
N TRP A 270 2.67 3.70 -12.93
CA TRP A 270 3.82 4.60 -13.08
C TRP A 270 5.14 3.88 -13.31
N PHE A 271 5.49 2.96 -12.42
CA PHE A 271 6.79 2.28 -12.44
C PHE A 271 6.70 0.97 -11.64
N SER A 272 7.66 0.08 -11.88
CA SER A 272 7.75 -1.21 -11.21
C SER A 272 9.06 -1.36 -10.44
N MET A 273 9.13 -2.35 -9.56
CA MET A 273 10.27 -2.66 -8.71
C MET A 273 10.50 -4.18 -8.67
N MET A 274 11.76 -4.58 -8.83
CA MET A 274 12.26 -5.95 -8.70
C MET A 274 13.37 -6.04 -7.66
N GLY A 275 13.68 -7.26 -7.22
CA GLY A 275 14.83 -7.53 -6.36
C GLY A 275 16.11 -7.70 -7.18
N ILE A 276 17.24 -7.58 -6.50
CA ILE A 276 18.54 -8.03 -7.01
C ILE A 276 19.06 -9.08 -6.03
N ASP A 277 19.43 -10.26 -6.50
CA ASP A 277 20.05 -11.34 -5.73
C ASP A 277 21.48 -11.62 -6.23
N GLN A 278 21.97 -12.85 -6.04
CA GLN A 278 23.31 -13.27 -6.47
C GLN A 278 23.38 -13.65 -7.96
N GLU A 279 22.25 -13.98 -8.58
CA GLU A 279 22.15 -14.35 -10.00
C GLU A 279 21.81 -13.13 -10.87
N GLY A 280 21.15 -12.12 -10.29
CA GLY A 280 20.98 -10.80 -10.90
C GLY A 280 19.64 -10.16 -10.52
N ILE A 281 18.99 -9.51 -11.49
CA ILE A 281 17.64 -8.97 -11.31
C ILE A 281 16.65 -10.14 -11.28
N THR A 282 15.82 -10.18 -10.24
CA THR A 282 14.96 -11.32 -9.90
C THR A 282 13.55 -10.85 -9.49
N PRO A 283 12.48 -11.56 -9.89
CA PRO A 283 11.13 -11.28 -9.40
C PRO A 283 10.97 -11.64 -7.92
N PHE A 284 9.87 -11.21 -7.30
CA PHE A 284 9.57 -11.51 -5.91
C PHE A 284 8.63 -12.72 -5.79
N ASP A 285 9.04 -13.80 -5.13
CA ASP A 285 8.11 -14.85 -4.68
C ASP A 285 7.53 -14.48 -3.32
N LEU A 286 6.24 -14.14 -3.27
CA LEU A 286 5.53 -13.74 -2.06
C LEU A 286 5.56 -14.79 -0.93
N ASN A 287 5.67 -16.08 -1.26
CA ASN A 287 5.73 -17.17 -0.29
C ASN A 287 7.08 -17.20 0.44
N LEU A 288 8.17 -16.89 -0.29
CA LEU A 288 9.54 -16.91 0.23
C LEU A 288 10.02 -15.53 0.70
N LEU A 289 9.39 -14.44 0.24
CA LEU A 289 9.82 -13.06 0.47
C LEU A 289 10.09 -12.74 1.94
N THR A 290 9.31 -13.27 2.89
CA THR A 290 9.54 -13.03 4.32
C THR A 290 10.83 -13.65 4.88
N THR A 291 11.43 -14.60 4.17
CA THR A 291 12.73 -15.24 4.49
C THR A 291 13.83 -14.93 3.48
N SER A 292 13.48 -14.40 2.31
CA SER A 292 14.44 -13.97 1.28
C SER A 292 15.28 -12.76 1.70
N LYS A 293 16.47 -12.68 1.10
CA LYS A 293 17.48 -11.62 1.25
C LYS A 293 17.86 -11.12 -0.14
N TYR A 294 18.03 -9.81 -0.30
CA TYR A 294 18.36 -9.20 -1.59
C TYR A 294 19.60 -8.30 -1.48
N ASN A 295 20.47 -8.34 -2.48
CA ASN A 295 21.65 -7.49 -2.64
C ASN A 295 21.27 -6.05 -3.00
N GLY A 296 20.08 -5.84 -3.56
CA GLY A 296 19.56 -4.52 -3.93
C GLY A 296 18.12 -4.57 -4.41
N LEU A 297 17.64 -3.43 -4.86
CA LEU A 297 16.33 -3.24 -5.53
C LEU A 297 16.58 -2.49 -6.84
N VAL A 298 15.88 -2.86 -7.91
CA VAL A 298 15.84 -2.06 -9.14
C VAL A 298 14.43 -1.53 -9.33
N LEU A 299 14.30 -0.22 -9.49
CA LEU A 299 13.06 0.47 -9.84
C LEU A 299 13.17 0.90 -11.31
N PHE A 300 12.10 0.71 -12.08
CA PHE A 300 12.13 1.04 -13.51
C PHE A 300 10.82 1.62 -14.03
N LEU A 301 10.97 2.63 -14.88
CA LEU A 301 9.90 3.23 -15.68
C LEU A 301 9.94 2.62 -17.08
N SER A 302 8.87 1.90 -17.44
CA SER A 302 8.69 1.40 -18.80
C SER A 302 8.25 2.49 -19.76
N LEU A 303 8.78 2.46 -20.99
CA LEU A 303 8.50 3.40 -22.06
C LEU A 303 8.07 2.63 -23.34
N PRO A 304 7.14 3.17 -24.15
CA PRO A 304 6.46 4.45 -24.00
C PRO A 304 5.43 4.45 -22.85
N HIS A 305 5.24 5.60 -22.21
CA HIS A 305 4.29 5.79 -21.12
C HIS A 305 3.52 7.11 -21.28
N PRO A 306 2.19 7.14 -21.17
CA PRO A 306 1.36 8.30 -21.54
C PRO A 306 1.63 9.58 -20.72
N LYS A 307 2.12 9.42 -19.48
CA LYS A 307 2.52 10.52 -18.59
C LYS A 307 4.00 10.39 -18.16
N ALA A 308 4.90 9.90 -19.04
CA ALA A 308 6.25 9.41 -18.68
C ALA A 308 7.04 10.35 -17.75
N THR A 309 7.02 11.66 -17.99
CA THR A 309 7.73 12.65 -17.15
C THR A 309 7.27 12.62 -15.68
N GLN A 310 5.95 12.52 -15.45
CA GLN A 310 5.38 12.44 -14.10
C GLN A 310 5.67 11.08 -13.44
N GLY A 311 5.74 10.00 -14.23
CA GLY A 311 6.17 8.68 -13.76
C GLY A 311 7.60 8.70 -13.26
N PHE A 312 8.52 9.30 -14.03
CA PHE A 312 9.92 9.46 -13.65
C PHE A 312 10.10 10.32 -12.39
N ASP A 313 9.43 11.48 -12.31
CA ASP A 313 9.52 12.36 -11.14
C ASP A 313 8.97 11.68 -9.87
N THR A 314 7.91 10.87 -10.01
CA THR A 314 7.35 10.06 -8.91
C THR A 314 8.28 8.91 -8.52
N MET A 315 8.85 8.20 -9.50
CA MET A 315 9.83 7.13 -9.30
C MET A 315 11.04 7.65 -8.55
N MET A 316 11.65 8.75 -9.03
CA MET A 316 12.79 9.36 -8.37
C MET A 316 12.45 9.81 -6.95
N SER A 317 11.27 10.38 -6.71
CA SER A 317 10.84 10.76 -5.37
C SER A 317 10.80 9.55 -4.41
N VAL A 318 10.23 8.43 -4.86
CA VAL A 318 10.18 7.18 -4.07
C VAL A 318 11.58 6.57 -3.91
N VAL A 319 12.42 6.54 -4.95
CA VAL A 319 13.81 6.06 -4.88
C VAL A 319 14.59 6.78 -3.78
N ASN A 320 14.53 8.12 -3.71
CA ASN A 320 15.26 8.88 -2.68
C ASN A 320 14.74 8.57 -1.26
N LEU A 321 13.45 8.30 -1.10
CA LEU A 321 12.86 7.92 0.19
C LEU A 321 13.28 6.50 0.61
N ILE A 322 13.21 5.52 -0.30
CA ILE A 322 13.67 4.14 -0.06
C ILE A 322 15.17 4.12 0.28
N ALA A 323 15.98 4.87 -0.47
CA ALA A 323 17.41 4.93 -0.24
C ALA A 323 17.76 5.59 1.11
N ASN A 324 16.99 6.59 1.55
CA ASN A 324 17.14 7.19 2.87
C ASN A 324 16.80 6.19 3.99
N ASP A 325 15.65 5.50 3.90
CA ASP A 325 15.20 4.54 4.92
C ASP A 325 16.13 3.32 5.03
N LEU A 326 16.74 2.88 3.91
CA LEU A 326 17.72 1.80 3.87
C LEU A 326 19.18 2.26 4.08
N ASN A 327 19.44 3.57 4.25
CA ASN A 327 20.80 4.14 4.25
C ASN A 327 21.65 3.66 3.05
N ALA A 328 21.03 3.55 1.88
CA ALA A 328 21.56 2.94 0.66
C ALA A 328 22.19 3.96 -0.30
N LEU A 329 22.90 3.46 -1.31
CA LEU A 329 23.34 4.20 -2.48
C LEU A 329 22.30 4.08 -3.60
N ILE A 330 22.20 5.11 -4.44
CA ILE A 330 21.40 5.12 -5.65
C ILE A 330 22.35 5.08 -6.84
N LEU A 331 22.16 4.12 -7.74
CA LEU A 331 22.95 3.91 -8.93
C LEU A 331 22.10 4.11 -10.20
N ASP A 332 22.74 4.54 -11.29
CA ASP A 332 22.15 4.63 -12.62
C ASP A 332 22.22 3.31 -13.40
N GLU A 333 21.85 3.32 -14.68
CA GLU A 333 21.86 2.15 -15.56
C GLU A 333 23.26 1.55 -15.81
N ASN A 334 24.33 2.32 -15.58
CA ASN A 334 25.73 1.89 -15.71
C ASN A 334 26.29 1.35 -14.39
N ASN A 335 25.49 1.36 -13.33
CA ASN A 335 25.87 1.12 -11.92
C ASN A 335 26.80 2.21 -11.35
N GLU A 336 26.79 3.42 -11.92
CA GLU A 336 27.50 4.58 -11.37
C GLU A 336 26.62 5.34 -10.36
N ILE A 337 27.22 6.03 -9.40
CA ILE A 337 26.46 6.78 -8.37
C ILE A 337 25.63 7.88 -9.03
N LEU A 338 24.31 7.85 -8.85
CA LEU A 338 23.38 8.73 -9.56
C LEU A 338 23.56 10.20 -9.16
N THR A 339 24.25 10.95 -10.03
CA THR A 339 24.49 12.38 -9.84
C THR A 339 23.23 13.22 -10.12
N ARG A 340 23.24 14.47 -9.65
CA ARG A 340 22.19 15.46 -10.00
C ARG A 340 22.13 15.74 -11.51
N GLU A 341 23.28 15.68 -12.19
CA GLU A 341 23.37 15.89 -13.63
C GLU A 341 22.76 14.72 -14.40
N ARG A 342 23.18 13.47 -14.13
CA ARG A 342 22.61 12.26 -14.78
C ARG A 342 21.10 12.20 -14.57
N ARG A 343 20.60 12.53 -13.37
CA ARG A 343 19.15 12.63 -13.09
C ARG A 343 18.42 13.63 -14.01
N GLN A 344 19.05 14.75 -14.36
CA GLN A 344 18.47 15.76 -15.26
C GLN A 344 18.58 15.38 -16.74
N GLN A 345 19.62 14.62 -17.11
CA GLN A 345 19.76 14.00 -18.44
C GLN A 345 18.66 12.94 -18.64
N LEU A 346 18.52 11.98 -17.72
CA LEU A 346 17.45 10.97 -17.71
C LEU A 346 16.04 11.59 -17.79
N ARG A 347 15.77 12.66 -17.03
CA ARG A 347 14.50 13.41 -17.10
C ARG A 347 14.26 14.09 -18.46
N THR A 348 15.31 14.32 -19.24
CA THR A 348 15.24 14.91 -20.57
C THR A 348 15.03 13.83 -21.62
N GLU A 349 15.76 12.71 -21.52
CA GLU A 349 15.53 11.49 -22.31
C GLU A 349 14.05 11.06 -22.19
N VAL A 350 13.53 10.90 -20.98
CA VAL A 350 12.11 10.56 -20.71
C VAL A 350 11.12 11.53 -21.40
N ARG A 351 11.43 12.83 -21.44
CA ARG A 351 10.59 13.84 -22.10
C ARG A 351 10.60 13.67 -23.62
N GLU A 352 11.75 13.33 -24.19
CA GLU A 352 11.89 13.07 -25.62
C GLU A 352 11.15 11.79 -26.03
N TYR A 353 11.19 10.71 -25.24
CA TYR A 353 10.35 9.53 -25.45
C TYR A 353 8.86 9.86 -25.40
N GLN A 354 8.42 10.68 -24.44
CA GLN A 354 7.02 11.10 -24.35
C GLN A 354 6.57 11.89 -25.59
N ALA A 355 7.36 12.87 -26.02
CA ALA A 355 7.08 13.65 -27.23
C ALA A 355 7.09 12.81 -28.51
N GLN A 356 7.96 11.80 -28.60
CA GLN A 356 7.96 10.85 -29.73
C GLN A 356 6.75 9.91 -29.72
N ALA A 357 6.25 9.52 -28.54
CA ALA A 357 5.04 8.72 -28.41
C ALA A 357 3.77 9.52 -28.78
N GLU A 358 3.72 10.82 -28.47
CA GLU A 358 2.62 11.73 -28.84
C GLU A 358 2.55 12.05 -30.35
N LEU A 359 3.60 11.71 -31.12
CA LEU A 359 3.70 11.94 -32.58
C LEU A 359 3.39 10.68 -33.43
N ARG A 360 3.07 9.55 -32.80
CA ARG A 360 2.76 8.26 -33.46
C ARG A 360 1.27 7.93 -33.38
#